data_AF-A0A0B7NLA5-F1
#
_entry.id   AF-A0A0B7NLA5-F1
#
_cell.length_a   1.000
_cell.length_b   1.000
_cell.length_c   1.000
_cell.angle_alpha   90.00
_cell.angle_beta   90.00
_cell.angle_gamma   90.00
#
_symmetry.space_group_name_H-M   'P 1'
#
loop_
_entity.id
_entity.type
_entity.pdbx_description
1 polymer ?
#
loop_
_entity_poly.entity_id
_entity_poly.type
_entity_poly.pdbx_seq_one_letter_code
_entity_poly.pdbx_strand_id
1 'polypeptide(L)'
;MPIRISPTTLVFKRPLTTRHVRKMHITNDGLKYLAFKVKTTSLKSYGVLPSSGIISPNSKQTILVKKFALKQEPDIAVKCNDKFKILIAYADANDINRSIGFVVASDFRASNMYVCSPK
;
A
#
# COMPACT_ATOMS: atom_id res chain seq x y z
N MET A 1 10.11 9.46 -12.15
CA MET A 1 8.65 9.21 -12.11
C MET A 1 7.98 10.18 -11.14
N PRO A 2 7.05 11.03 -11.60
CA PRO A 2 6.31 11.97 -10.76
C PRO A 2 5.19 11.24 -9.99
N ILE A 3 5.58 10.52 -8.93
CA ILE A 3 4.67 9.74 -8.08
C ILE A 3 4.69 10.32 -6.68
N ARG A 4 3.50 10.48 -6.08
CA ARG A 4 3.36 10.85 -4.67
C ARG A 4 2.55 9.83 -3.90
N ILE A 5 3.08 9.41 -2.76
CA ILE A 5 2.42 8.48 -1.83
C ILE A 5 2.05 9.24 -0.56
N SER A 6 0.78 9.16 -0.14
CA SER A 6 0.32 9.82 1.08
C SER A 6 -0.82 9.08 1.79
N PRO A 7 -0.74 8.83 3.10
CA PRO A 7 0.41 9.10 3.97
C PRO A 7 1.53 8.05 3.79
N THR A 8 2.77 8.39 4.18
CA THR A 8 3.92 7.46 4.19
C THR A 8 3.98 6.59 5.45
N THR A 9 3.15 6.88 6.46
CA THR A 9 3.02 6.12 7.70
C THR A 9 1.55 5.94 8.03
N LEU A 10 1.14 4.72 8.36
CA LEU A 10 -0.22 4.40 8.79
C LEU A 10 -0.25 4.16 10.30
N VAL A 11 -1.07 4.93 11.00
CA VAL A 11 -1.22 4.82 12.45
C VAL A 11 -2.56 4.18 12.78
N PHE A 12 -2.51 3.04 13.48
CA PHE A 12 -3.65 2.35 14.04
C PHE A 12 -3.68 2.58 15.55
N LYS A 13 -4.75 3.21 16.05
CA LYS A 13 -4.89 3.53 17.46
C LYS A 13 -5.40 2.29 18.20
N ARG A 14 -4.95 2.10 19.44
CA ARG A 14 -5.52 1.09 20.34
C ARG A 14 -7.00 1.41 20.63
N PRO A 15 -7.84 0.41 20.90
CA PRO A 15 -7.51 -1.02 21.02
C PRO A 15 -7.30 -1.71 19.66
N LEU A 16 -6.27 -2.56 19.56
CA LEU A 16 -5.94 -3.36 18.38
C LEU A 16 -6.75 -4.66 18.28
N THR A 17 -7.60 -4.94 19.27
CA THR A 17 -8.64 -5.98 19.23
C THR A 17 -9.84 -5.62 18.35
N THR A 18 -9.88 -4.41 17.81
CA THR A 18 -10.95 -3.96 16.89
C THR A 18 -10.45 -3.88 15.45
N ARG A 19 -11.38 -3.95 14.49
CA ARG A 19 -11.05 -3.80 13.07
C ARG A 19 -10.77 -2.34 12.76
N HIS A 20 -9.60 -2.06 12.18
CA HIS A 20 -9.26 -0.72 11.72
C HIS A 20 -9.12 -0.66 10.21
N VAL A 21 -9.50 0.47 9.63
CA VAL A 21 -9.27 0.78 8.21
C VAL A 21 -8.59 2.13 8.10
N ARG A 22 -7.57 2.22 7.24
CA ARG A 22 -6.92 3.47 6.87
C ARG A 22 -6.85 3.58 5.36
N LYS A 23 -6.87 4.83 4.88
CA LYS A 23 -6.74 5.16 3.47
C LYS A 23 -5.32 5.63 3.20
N MET A 24 -4.77 5.17 2.10
CA MET A 24 -3.51 5.61 1.52
C MET A 24 -3.77 5.94 0.05
N HIS A 25 -2.99 6.85 -0.49
CA HIS A 25 -3.17 7.33 -1.84
C HIS A 25 -1.85 7.24 -2.60
N ILE A 26 -1.94 6.78 -3.85
CA ILE A 26 -0.87 6.86 -4.83
C ILE A 26 -1.35 7.84 -5.90
N THR A 27 -0.62 8.94 -6.09
CA THR A 27 -0.93 9.98 -7.07
C THR A 27 0.10 9.88 -8.21
N ASN A 28 -0.41 9.85 -9.44
CA ASN A 28 0.37 9.87 -10.66
C ASN A 28 0.28 11.27 -11.26
N ASP A 29 1.29 12.11 -11.07
CA ASP A 29 1.36 13.44 -11.69
C ASP A 29 2.06 13.39 -13.06
N GLY A 30 2.18 12.19 -13.64
CA GLY A 30 2.81 11.95 -14.92
C GLY A 30 1.80 11.79 -16.04
N LEU A 31 2.34 11.76 -17.27
CA LEU A 31 1.56 11.61 -18.51
C LEU A 31 1.39 10.15 -18.95
N LYS A 32 2.01 9.19 -18.26
CA LYS A 32 1.97 7.76 -18.58
C LYS A 32 1.16 6.98 -17.53
N TYR A 33 0.56 5.88 -17.94
CA TYR A 33 -0.09 4.94 -17.02
C TYR A 33 0.95 4.30 -16.09
N LEU A 34 0.54 4.02 -14.86
CA LEU A 34 1.37 3.34 -13.87
C LEU A 34 0.66 2.08 -13.36
N ALA A 35 1.36 0.95 -13.35
CA ALA A 35 0.92 -0.23 -12.59
C ALA A 35 1.48 -0.16 -11.16
N PHE A 36 0.69 -0.58 -10.18
CA PHE A 36 1.16 -0.70 -8.80
C PHE A 36 0.87 -2.09 -8.20
N LYS A 37 1.72 -2.50 -7.26
CA LYS A 37 1.54 -3.66 -6.40
C LYS A 37 1.91 -3.30 -4.98
N VAL A 38 1.03 -3.57 -4.02
CA VAL A 38 1.30 -3.43 -2.60
C VAL A 38 1.63 -4.81 -2.02
N LYS A 39 2.77 -4.90 -1.35
CA LYS A 39 3.22 -6.08 -0.59
C LYS A 39 3.31 -5.71 0.89
N THR A 40 3.07 -6.66 1.77
CA THR A 40 3.23 -6.50 3.22
C THR A 40 4.07 -7.63 3.80
N THR A 41 4.84 -7.35 4.85
CA THR A 41 5.55 -8.38 5.61
C THR A 41 4.63 -9.20 6.52
N SER A 42 3.40 -8.72 6.75
CA SER A 42 2.52 -9.24 7.82
C SER A 42 1.14 -9.60 7.29
N LEU A 43 1.08 -10.54 6.33
CA LEU A 43 -0.15 -10.94 5.62
C LEU A 43 -1.29 -11.42 6.54
N LYS A 44 -0.97 -12.04 7.68
CA LYS A 44 -1.97 -12.51 8.65
C LYS A 44 -2.67 -11.37 9.40
N SER A 45 -2.06 -10.20 9.45
CA SER A 45 -2.52 -9.07 10.27
C SER A 45 -3.17 -7.96 9.45
N TYR A 46 -2.96 -7.94 8.13
CA TYR A 46 -3.45 -6.87 7.26
C TYR A 46 -4.07 -7.38 5.95
N GLY A 47 -5.11 -6.68 5.51
CA GLY A 47 -5.65 -6.76 4.16
C GLY A 47 -5.42 -5.45 3.41
N VAL A 48 -5.16 -5.51 2.10
CA VAL A 48 -4.97 -4.33 1.24
C VAL A 48 -5.93 -4.42 0.05
N LEU A 49 -6.67 -3.34 -0.21
CA LEU A 49 -7.64 -3.27 -1.31
C LEU A 49 -7.65 -1.89 -1.98
N PRO A 50 -7.45 -1.80 -3.31
CA PRO A 50 -6.87 -2.82 -4.17
C PRO A 50 -5.42 -3.14 -3.78
N SER A 51 -5.00 -4.41 -3.87
CA SER A 51 -3.60 -4.80 -3.64
C SER A 51 -2.72 -4.58 -4.88
N SER A 52 -3.33 -4.45 -6.05
CA SER A 52 -2.70 -4.04 -7.31
C SER A 52 -3.72 -3.42 -8.25
N GLY A 53 -3.24 -2.64 -9.20
CA GLY A 53 -4.07 -2.02 -10.22
C GLY A 53 -3.24 -1.13 -11.14
N ILE A 54 -3.93 -0.36 -11.97
CA ILE A 54 -3.36 0.64 -12.87
C ILE A 54 -3.91 2.01 -12.51
N ILE A 55 -3.06 3.02 -12.60
CA ILE A 55 -3.35 4.43 -12.30
C ILE A 55 -3.18 5.20 -13.59
N SER A 56 -4.24 5.87 -14.03
CA SER A 56 -4.23 6.73 -15.21
C SER A 56 -3.28 7.93 -15.02
N PRO A 57 -2.80 8.54 -16.12
CA PRO A 57 -2.11 9.82 -16.08
C PRO A 57 -2.90 10.88 -15.28
N ASN A 58 -2.20 11.74 -14.56
CA ASN A 58 -2.79 12.83 -13.76
C ASN A 58 -3.92 12.41 -12.81
N SER A 59 -3.89 11.16 -12.33
CA SER A 59 -4.96 10.61 -11.49
C SER A 59 -4.42 10.05 -10.18
N LYS A 60 -5.34 9.69 -9.28
CA LYS A 60 -5.02 9.22 -7.93
C LYS A 60 -5.77 7.94 -7.61
N GLN A 61 -5.03 6.93 -7.16
CA GLN A 61 -5.60 5.68 -6.65
C GLN A 61 -5.69 5.72 -5.13
N THR A 62 -6.87 5.41 -4.60
CA THR A 62 -7.08 5.19 -3.16
C THR A 62 -6.93 3.71 -2.85
N ILE A 63 -6.14 3.42 -1.81
CA ILE A 63 -5.87 2.09 -1.28
C ILE A 63 -6.34 2.03 0.16
N LEU A 64 -7.12 1.01 0.49
CA LEU A 64 -7.59 0.70 1.83
C LEU A 64 -6.67 -0.32 2.47
N VAL A 65 -6.04 0.05 3.57
CA VAL A 65 -5.29 -0.86 4.43
C VAL A 65 -6.15 -1.18 5.64
N LYS A 66 -6.52 -2.45 5.75
CA LYS A 66 -7.34 -2.99 6.84
C LYS A 66 -6.41 -3.72 7.80
N LYS A 67 -6.43 -3.35 9.09
CA LYS A 67 -5.81 -4.15 10.16
C LYS A 67 -6.87 -5.08 10.73
N PHE A 68 -6.58 -6.37 10.76
CA PHE A 68 -7.45 -7.35 11.38
C PHE A 68 -7.36 -7.26 12.90
N ALA A 69 -8.48 -7.54 13.57
CA ALA A 69 -8.55 -7.57 15.02
C ALA A 69 -7.60 -8.65 15.57
N LEU A 70 -6.78 -8.26 16.54
CA LEU A 70 -5.98 -9.21 17.30
C LEU A 70 -6.86 -9.92 18.34
N LYS A 71 -6.51 -11.17 18.68
CA LYS A 71 -7.22 -11.93 19.73
C LYS A 71 -7.05 -11.31 21.12
N GLN A 72 -5.89 -10.71 21.36
CA GLN A 72 -5.54 -10.05 22.62
C GLN A 72 -4.79 -8.76 22.30
N GLU A 73 -4.94 -7.76 23.16
CA GLU A 73 -4.20 -6.51 23.06
C GLU A 73 -2.71 -6.78 23.34
N PRO A 74 -1.79 -6.46 22.42
CA PRO A 74 -0.37 -6.63 22.67
C PRO A 74 0.12 -5.64 23.73
N ASP A 75 1.18 -5.98 24.46
CA ASP A 75 1.79 -5.08 25.46
C ASP A 75 2.19 -3.73 24.81
N ILE A 76 2.10 -2.63 25.56
CA ILE A 76 2.51 -1.28 25.17
C ILE A 76 3.99 -1.26 24.75
N ALA A 77 4.82 -2.12 25.36
CA ALA A 77 6.24 -2.24 25.02
C ALA A 77 6.50 -2.86 23.63
N VAL A 78 5.52 -3.55 23.02
CA VAL A 78 5.69 -4.21 21.73
C VAL A 78 5.67 -3.19 20.60
N LYS A 79 6.84 -2.96 19.98
CA LYS A 79 6.96 -2.13 18.77
C LYS A 79 6.35 -2.83 17.56
N CYS A 80 5.58 -2.07 16.77
CA CYS A 80 5.05 -2.54 15.50
C CYS A 80 6.13 -2.35 14.42
N ASN A 81 6.60 -3.47 13.85
CA ASN A 81 7.63 -3.49 12.80
C ASN A 81 7.05 -3.84 11.43
N ASP A 82 5.72 -3.77 11.29
CA ASP A 82 5.03 -4.14 10.05
C ASP A 82 5.31 -3.11 8.96
N LYS A 83 5.64 -3.59 7.76
CA LYS A 83 6.02 -2.74 6.63
C LYS A 83 5.16 -3.07 5.41
N PHE A 84 4.78 -2.03 4.69
CA PHE A 84 4.24 -2.15 3.34
C PHE A 84 5.29 -1.69 2.33
N LYS A 85 5.47 -2.46 1.27
CA LYS A 85 6.27 -2.10 0.10
C LYS A 85 5.34 -1.86 -1.07
N ILE A 86 5.43 -0.67 -1.64
CA ILE A 86 4.68 -0.31 -2.85
C ILE A 86 5.67 -0.39 -4.00
N LEU A 87 5.33 -1.22 -4.98
CA LEU A 87 6.06 -1.41 -6.22
C LEU A 87 5.28 -0.69 -7.31
N ILE A 88 5.93 0.20 -8.06
CA ILE A 88 5.30 0.94 -9.17
C ILE A 88 6.16 0.82 -10.43
N ALA A 89 5.54 0.62 -11.58
CA ALA A 89 6.18 0.59 -12.89
C ALA A 89 5.32 1.35 -13.91
N TYR A 90 5.91 1.80 -15.02
CA TYR A 90 5.13 2.28 -16.16
C TYR A 90 4.32 1.13 -16.76
N ALA A 91 3.09 1.41 -17.14
CA ALA A 91 2.23 0.47 -17.86
C ALA A 91 2.00 0.98 -19.27
N ASP A 92 2.01 0.08 -20.25
CA ASP A 92 1.57 0.38 -21.61
C ASP A 92 0.04 0.29 -21.70
N ALA A 93 -0.55 0.97 -22.69
CA ALA A 93 -1.99 0.91 -22.94
C ALA A 93 -2.47 -0.53 -23.24
N ASN A 94 -1.61 -1.36 -23.82
CA ASN A 94 -1.91 -2.76 -24.11
C ASN A 94 -1.88 -3.68 -22.87
N ASP A 95 -1.24 -3.25 -21.78
CA ASP A 95 -1.15 -4.02 -20.53
C ASP A 95 -2.32 -3.78 -19.59
N ILE A 96 -3.24 -2.86 -19.94
CA ILE A 96 -4.38 -2.50 -19.10
C ILE A 96 -5.30 -3.70 -18.81
N ASN A 97 -5.40 -4.63 -19.76
CA ASN A 97 -6.23 -5.83 -19.67
C ASN A 97 -5.42 -7.10 -19.31
N ARG A 98 -4.10 -7.01 -19.15
CA ARG A 98 -3.25 -8.16 -18.83
C ARG A 98 -3.07 -8.30 -17.33
N SER A 99 -2.97 -9.55 -16.85
CA SER A 99 -2.58 -9.83 -15.48
C SER A 99 -1.32 -9.05 -15.12
N ILE A 100 -1.35 -8.26 -14.04
CA ILE A 100 -0.25 -7.39 -13.58
C ILE A 100 1.08 -8.15 -13.37
N GLY A 101 1.06 -9.48 -13.38
CA GLY A 101 2.26 -10.33 -13.44
C GLY A 101 3.09 -10.20 -14.72
N PHE A 102 2.57 -9.57 -15.79
CA PHE A 102 3.28 -9.33 -17.05
C PHE A 102 3.91 -7.94 -17.18
N VAL A 103 3.61 -7.01 -16.26
CA VAL A 103 4.23 -5.67 -16.30
C VAL A 103 5.71 -5.83 -16.00
N VAL A 104 6.53 -5.51 -17.00
CA VAL A 104 7.98 -5.72 -17.03
C VAL A 104 8.61 -5.19 -15.74
N ALA A 105 9.21 -6.10 -14.99
CA ALA A 105 9.64 -5.95 -13.61
C ALA A 105 10.92 -5.11 -13.42
N SER A 106 11.29 -4.26 -14.39
CA SER A 106 12.62 -3.65 -14.42
C SER A 106 12.80 -2.39 -13.58
N ASP A 107 11.73 -1.70 -13.13
CA ASP A 107 11.88 -0.41 -12.41
C ASP A 107 10.93 -0.21 -11.21
N PHE A 108 10.67 -1.27 -10.44
CA PHE A 108 9.85 -1.13 -9.25
C PHE A 108 10.55 -0.30 -8.16
N ARG A 109 10.23 0.99 -8.06
CA ARG A 109 10.72 1.85 -6.98
C ARG A 109 10.01 1.49 -5.67
N ALA A 110 10.73 0.86 -4.75
CA ALA A 110 10.20 0.49 -3.45
C ALA A 110 10.07 1.74 -2.55
N SER A 111 8.84 2.07 -2.15
CA SER A 111 8.62 2.99 -1.04
C SER A 111 8.26 2.18 0.21
N ASN A 112 9.00 2.40 1.29
CA ASN A 112 8.68 1.82 2.60
C ASN A 112 7.58 2.65 3.25
N MET A 113 6.52 1.98 3.69
CA MET A 113 5.51 2.57 4.56
C MET A 113 5.51 1.83 5.89
N TYR A 114 5.62 2.60 6.97
CA TYR A 114 5.66 2.09 8.33
C TYR A 114 4.25 2.04 8.91
N VAL A 115 4.01 1.01 9.70
CA VAL A 115 2.75 0.83 10.42
C VAL A 115 3.04 1.02 11.90
N CYS A 116 2.42 2.08 12.46
CA CYS A 116 2.43 2.53 13.85
C CYS A 116 3.64 3.31 14.41
N SER A 117 3.31 4.50 14.91
CA SER A 117 3.60 4.90 16.31
C SER A 117 2.49 5.83 16.79
N PRO A 118 1.81 5.50 17.90
CA PRO A 118 1.44 6.49 18.89
C PRO A 118 2.20 6.14 20.17
N LYS A 119 3.16 7.00 20.54
CA LYS A 119 3.45 7.16 21.97
C LYS A 119 2.17 7.56 22.68
#